data_AF-A0A0N1NH78-F1
#
_entry.id   AF-A0A0N1NH78-F1
#
_cell.length_a   1.000
_cell.length_b   1.000
_cell.length_c   1.000
_cell.angle_alpha   90.00
_cell.angle_beta   90.00
_cell.angle_gamma   90.00
#
_symmetry.space_group_name_H-M   'P 1'
#
loop_
_entity.id
_entity.type
_entity.pdbx_description
1 polymer ?
#
loop_
_entity_poly.entity_id
_entity_poly.type
_entity_poly.pdbx_seq_one_letter_code
_entity_poly.pdbx_strand_id
1 'polypeptide(L)'
;MGDLVKGLLEPIAKRWSAVMGGPLLLFWLAGALVVLWMRGSGTHPCRAPKFPAGVPCTIATQRPLGPIVLTAAATAIVVMSAWALSASAGFALEVLAGRWGTSRIALAYTRHRMARHHARRSDLARRRQAPPAGLNGDNLDAWNSQNGWRATRRRAAYSRYPRIRDPEHLLPTTMGNAFVSVSAEARRTYGLDLAVCWDPFVKALETPVRDELTAAATRVFARVQGLVCAAAAALWAIVVPGVLPRLLWVATCALLVWGAHRSLRAGVDAYCRHVTGLFAVHRIRLYRALGFTPPATAQDEESCGTTLSAVLSRSLPTGSPPVPYVWASSGDSAT
;
A
#
# COMPACT_ATOMS: atom_id res chain seq x y z
N MET A 1 4.28 9.99 7.46
CA MET A 1 3.71 8.86 6.66
C MET A 1 2.34 9.19 6.09
N GLY A 2 1.41 9.80 6.84
CA GLY A 2 0.16 10.33 6.27
C GLY A 2 0.41 11.31 5.11
N ASP A 3 1.42 12.16 5.23
CA ASP A 3 1.79 13.11 4.15
C ASP A 3 2.45 12.42 2.94
N LEU A 4 3.18 11.32 3.17
CA LEU A 4 3.74 10.48 2.12
C LEU A 4 2.64 9.79 1.31
N VAL A 5 1.57 9.33 1.98
CA VAL A 5 0.40 8.76 1.33
C VAL A 5 -0.40 9.83 0.59
N LYS A 6 -0.56 11.04 1.17
CA LYS A 6 -1.29 12.15 0.53
C LYS A 6 -0.61 12.68 -0.73
N GLY A 7 0.71 12.92 -0.70
CA GLY A 7 1.46 13.40 -1.87
C GLY A 7 1.47 12.41 -3.04
N LEU A 8 1.27 11.12 -2.76
CA LEU A 8 1.15 10.08 -3.78
C LEU A 8 -0.20 10.10 -4.53
N LEU A 9 -1.26 10.71 -3.97
CA LEU A 9 -2.63 10.56 -4.44
C LEU A 9 -3.09 11.63 -5.46
N GLU A 10 -2.41 12.75 -5.60
CA GLU A 10 -2.91 13.90 -6.40
C GLU A 10 -2.76 13.73 -7.93
N PRO A 11 -1.62 13.28 -8.49
CA PRO A 11 -1.45 13.07 -9.95
C PRO A 11 -2.23 11.87 -10.48
N ILE A 12 -2.73 11.06 -9.55
CA ILE A 12 -3.19 9.71 -9.76
C ILE A 12 -4.64 9.72 -10.30
N ALA A 13 -5.47 10.68 -9.87
CA ALA A 13 -6.91 10.70 -10.15
C ALA A 13 -7.31 10.63 -11.64
N LYS A 14 -6.47 11.14 -12.57
CA LYS A 14 -6.78 11.13 -14.02
C LYS A 14 -6.50 9.80 -14.73
N ARG A 15 -5.55 8.99 -14.25
CA ARG A 15 -5.23 7.67 -14.86
C ARG A 15 -6.06 6.52 -14.27
N TRP A 16 -6.97 6.81 -13.34
CA TRP A 16 -7.56 5.83 -12.42
C TRP A 16 -8.85 5.14 -12.90
N SER A 17 -9.57 5.71 -13.86
CA SER A 17 -10.83 5.14 -14.36
C SER A 17 -10.67 3.74 -14.97
N ALA A 18 -9.55 3.48 -15.67
CA ALA A 18 -9.32 2.20 -16.35
C ALA A 18 -9.00 1.04 -15.41
N VAL A 19 -8.32 1.30 -14.28
CA VAL A 19 -7.84 0.25 -13.36
C VAL A 19 -8.85 -0.04 -12.24
N MET A 20 -9.65 0.94 -11.83
CA MET A 20 -10.61 0.79 -10.74
C MET A 20 -11.89 0.02 -11.10
N GLY A 21 -12.25 -0.02 -12.39
CA GLY A 21 -13.51 -0.62 -12.84
C GLY A 21 -13.62 -2.10 -12.47
N GLY A 22 -12.55 -2.88 -12.61
CA GLY A 22 -12.59 -4.34 -12.50
C GLY A 22 -13.21 -4.87 -11.18
N PRO A 23 -12.60 -4.61 -10.01
CA PRO A 23 -13.11 -5.15 -8.75
C PRO A 23 -14.51 -4.66 -8.38
N LEU A 24 -14.82 -3.39 -8.67
CA LEU A 24 -16.12 -2.81 -8.37
C LEU A 24 -17.23 -3.36 -9.27
N LEU A 25 -16.95 -3.51 -10.56
CA LEU A 25 -17.87 -4.16 -11.50
C LEU A 25 -18.13 -5.60 -11.07
N LEU A 26 -17.10 -6.36 -10.69
CA LEU A 26 -17.26 -7.72 -10.17
C LEU A 26 -18.12 -7.76 -8.90
N PHE A 27 -17.96 -6.79 -7.98
CA PHE A 27 -18.79 -6.69 -6.79
C PHE A 27 -20.28 -6.48 -7.13
N TRP A 28 -20.59 -5.56 -8.04
CA TRP A 28 -21.97 -5.29 -8.45
C TRP A 28 -22.57 -6.42 -9.30
N LEU A 29 -21.77 -7.04 -10.18
CA LEU A 29 -22.18 -8.21 -10.95
C LEU A 29 -22.48 -9.39 -10.03
N ALA A 30 -21.67 -9.63 -9.00
CA ALA A 30 -21.94 -10.65 -7.99
C ALA A 30 -23.27 -10.39 -7.27
N GLY A 31 -23.52 -9.15 -6.83
CA GLY A 31 -24.80 -8.76 -6.24
C GLY A 31 -25.98 -8.95 -7.19
N ALA A 32 -25.84 -8.52 -8.44
CA ALA A 32 -26.86 -8.69 -9.47
C ALA A 32 -27.16 -10.18 -9.73
N LEU A 33 -26.13 -11.03 -9.83
CA LEU A 33 -26.28 -12.47 -10.00
C LEU A 33 -26.97 -13.13 -8.80
N VAL A 34 -26.62 -12.75 -7.57
CA VAL A 34 -27.31 -13.23 -6.36
C VAL A 34 -28.78 -12.83 -6.39
N VAL A 35 -29.08 -11.57 -6.74
CA VAL A 35 -30.46 -11.08 -6.86
C VAL A 35 -31.24 -11.81 -7.96
N LEU A 36 -30.63 -12.06 -9.12
CA LEU A 36 -31.24 -12.80 -10.22
C LEU A 36 -31.46 -14.27 -9.85
N TRP A 37 -30.51 -14.92 -9.20
CA TRP A 37 -30.62 -16.32 -8.75
C TRP A 37 -31.75 -16.52 -7.76
N MET A 38 -31.92 -15.59 -6.81
CA MET A 38 -33.03 -15.64 -5.85
C MET A 38 -34.41 -15.48 -6.49
N ARG A 39 -34.50 -14.83 -7.66
CA ARG A 39 -35.79 -14.52 -8.27
C ARG A 39 -36.50 -15.72 -8.89
N GLY A 40 -35.79 -16.83 -9.13
CA GLY A 40 -36.37 -17.99 -9.81
C GLY A 40 -36.84 -17.66 -11.25
N SER A 41 -37.02 -18.68 -12.08
CA SER A 41 -37.14 -18.57 -13.53
C SER A 41 -38.47 -18.00 -14.10
N GLY A 42 -39.18 -17.08 -13.43
CA GLY A 42 -40.34 -16.46 -14.11
C GLY A 42 -41.30 -15.54 -13.36
N THR A 43 -41.19 -15.34 -12.05
CA THR A 43 -42.12 -14.43 -11.36
C THR A 43 -41.64 -12.99 -11.44
N HIS A 44 -42.33 -12.16 -12.24
CA HIS A 44 -42.07 -10.73 -12.32
C HIS A 44 -42.08 -10.10 -10.92
N PRO A 45 -41.09 -9.27 -10.57
CA PRO A 45 -40.89 -8.72 -9.23
C PRO A 45 -42.07 -7.86 -8.73
N CYS A 46 -42.91 -7.37 -9.64
CA CYS A 46 -44.08 -6.56 -9.30
C CYS A 46 -45.35 -7.39 -9.05
N ARG A 47 -45.28 -8.73 -9.11
CA ARG A 47 -46.43 -9.63 -8.90
C ARG A 47 -46.43 -10.31 -7.53
N ALA A 48 -45.38 -10.11 -6.71
CA ALA A 48 -45.28 -10.72 -5.38
C ALA A 48 -46.07 -9.88 -4.35
N PRO A 49 -47.17 -10.39 -3.77
CA PRO A 49 -48.09 -9.61 -2.92
C PRO A 49 -47.55 -9.26 -1.51
N LYS A 50 -46.35 -9.73 -1.15
CA LYS A 50 -45.79 -9.61 0.22
C LYS A 50 -44.63 -8.63 0.35
N PHE A 51 -44.07 -8.15 -0.75
CA PHE A 51 -43.16 -7.01 -0.67
C PHE A 51 -43.99 -5.75 -0.82
N PRO A 52 -43.84 -4.72 0.03
CA PRO A 52 -44.35 -3.41 -0.33
C PRO A 52 -43.74 -3.10 -1.70
N ALA A 53 -44.57 -3.09 -2.75
CA ALA A 53 -44.17 -2.80 -4.12
C ALA A 53 -43.84 -1.30 -4.25
N GLY A 54 -43.12 -0.78 -3.27
CA GLY A 54 -42.64 0.58 -3.17
C GLY A 54 -41.75 0.85 -4.36
N VAL A 55 -41.85 2.09 -4.83
CA VAL A 55 -40.91 2.86 -5.64
C VAL A 55 -40.34 2.18 -6.91
N PRO A 56 -39.42 1.19 -6.91
CA PRO A 56 -38.95 0.55 -8.14
C PRO A 56 -40.05 0.01 -9.08
N CYS A 57 -41.14 -0.56 -8.58
CA CYS A 57 -42.23 -1.05 -9.45
C CYS A 57 -43.07 0.07 -10.04
N THR A 58 -43.29 1.17 -9.30
CA THR A 58 -44.02 2.34 -9.81
C THR A 58 -43.18 3.15 -10.80
N ILE A 59 -41.86 3.17 -10.64
CA ILE A 59 -40.93 3.77 -11.61
C ILE A 59 -40.86 2.92 -12.88
N ALA A 60 -40.79 1.59 -12.76
CA ALA A 60 -40.70 0.69 -13.91
C ALA A 60 -41.96 0.69 -14.81
N THR A 61 -43.13 1.03 -14.27
CA THR A 61 -44.38 1.11 -15.06
C THR A 61 -44.51 2.39 -15.88
N GLN A 62 -43.75 3.46 -15.57
CA GLN A 62 -43.74 4.70 -16.35
C GLN A 62 -42.90 4.53 -17.63
N ARG A 63 -43.51 4.17 -18.76
CA ARG A 63 -42.83 4.15 -20.06
C ARG A 63 -42.92 5.54 -20.74
N PRO A 64 -41.83 6.08 -21.33
CA PRO A 64 -40.47 5.52 -21.46
C PRO A 64 -39.47 5.94 -20.36
N LEU A 65 -39.87 6.76 -19.39
CA LEU A 65 -38.95 7.40 -18.42
C LEU A 65 -38.36 6.45 -17.37
N GLY A 66 -39.08 5.37 -17.01
CA GLY A 66 -38.69 4.43 -15.96
C GLY A 66 -37.33 3.77 -16.15
N PRO A 67 -37.06 3.11 -17.30
CA PRO A 67 -35.75 2.53 -17.59
C PRO A 67 -34.61 3.55 -17.58
N ILE A 68 -34.86 4.77 -18.07
CA ILE A 68 -33.86 5.85 -18.08
C ILE A 68 -33.50 6.25 -16.65
N VAL A 69 -34.50 6.46 -15.79
CA VAL A 69 -34.28 6.82 -14.38
C VAL A 69 -33.57 5.69 -13.62
N LEU A 70 -33.94 4.42 -13.85
CA LEU A 70 -33.31 3.28 -13.19
C LEU A 70 -31.85 3.08 -13.63
N THR A 71 -31.57 3.20 -14.92
CA THR A 71 -30.19 3.10 -15.44
C THR A 71 -29.32 4.26 -14.96
N ALA A 72 -29.86 5.48 -14.92
CA ALA A 72 -29.18 6.64 -14.35
C ALA A 72 -28.89 6.44 -12.86
N ALA A 73 -29.86 5.96 -12.07
CA ALA A 73 -29.67 5.69 -10.64
C ALA A 73 -28.63 4.59 -10.39
N ALA A 74 -28.68 3.48 -11.14
CA ALA A 74 -27.70 2.41 -11.04
C ALA A 74 -26.28 2.90 -11.38
N THR A 75 -26.14 3.69 -12.44
CA THR A 75 -24.87 4.30 -12.83
C THR A 75 -24.35 5.24 -11.75
N ALA A 76 -25.21 6.09 -11.19
CA ALA A 76 -24.86 7.00 -10.09
C ALA A 76 -24.37 6.22 -8.85
N ILE A 77 -25.03 5.12 -8.48
CA ILE A 77 -24.60 4.26 -7.37
C ILE A 77 -23.21 3.66 -7.62
N VAL A 78 -22.95 3.17 -8.84
CA VAL A 78 -21.64 2.62 -9.21
C VAL A 78 -20.55 3.70 -9.14
N VAL A 79 -20.81 4.89 -9.69
CA VAL A 79 -19.85 6.02 -9.66
C VAL A 79 -19.56 6.47 -8.23
N MET A 80 -20.60 6.64 -7.40
CA MET A 80 -20.44 7.02 -5.99
C MET A 80 -19.67 5.95 -5.20
N SER A 81 -19.90 4.67 -5.49
CA SER A 81 -19.17 3.57 -4.87
C SER A 81 -17.70 3.57 -5.29
N ALA A 82 -17.39 3.87 -6.55
CA ALA A 82 -16.01 4.01 -7.02
C ALA A 82 -15.28 5.14 -6.30
N TRP A 83 -15.96 6.28 -6.13
CA TRP A 83 -15.41 7.43 -5.42
C TRP A 83 -15.18 7.14 -3.94
N ALA A 84 -16.17 6.54 -3.26
CA ALA A 84 -16.03 6.11 -1.87
C ALA A 84 -14.90 5.09 -1.69
N LEU A 85 -14.77 4.12 -2.60
CA LEU A 85 -13.69 3.14 -2.58
C LEU A 85 -12.32 3.81 -2.74
N SER A 86 -12.21 4.81 -3.62
CA SER A 86 -11.00 5.60 -3.81
C SER A 86 -10.61 6.36 -2.55
N ALA A 87 -11.56 7.07 -1.94
CA ALA A 87 -11.36 7.82 -0.71
C ALA A 87 -10.97 6.91 0.46
N SER A 88 -11.53 5.69 0.50
CA SER A 88 -11.24 4.71 1.55
C SER A 88 -9.87 4.04 1.43
N ALA A 89 -9.22 4.09 0.26
CA ALA A 89 -7.99 3.33 0.01
C ALA A 89 -6.83 3.76 0.92
N GLY A 90 -6.70 5.07 1.19
CA GLY A 90 -5.70 5.60 2.11
C GLY A 90 -5.95 5.12 3.55
N PHE A 91 -7.19 5.24 4.03
CA PHE A 91 -7.58 4.76 5.35
C PHE A 91 -7.38 3.24 5.49
N ALA A 92 -7.80 2.48 4.48
CA ALA A 92 -7.60 1.03 4.44
C ALA A 92 -6.10 0.69 4.50
N LEU A 93 -5.24 1.43 3.80
CA LEU A 93 -3.79 1.24 3.87
C LEU A 93 -3.23 1.53 5.27
N GLU A 94 -3.72 2.57 5.96
CA GLU A 94 -3.30 2.87 7.34
C GLU A 94 -3.73 1.77 8.33
N VAL A 95 -4.97 1.29 8.22
CA VAL A 95 -5.47 0.16 9.01
C VAL A 95 -4.65 -1.10 8.73
N LEU A 96 -4.33 -1.37 7.46
CA LEU A 96 -3.50 -2.51 7.05
C LEU A 96 -2.03 -2.36 7.45
N ALA A 97 -1.53 -1.13 7.58
CA ALA A 97 -0.22 -0.82 8.15
C ALA A 97 -0.22 -1.00 9.67
N GLY A 98 -1.38 -1.05 10.32
CA GLY A 98 -1.52 -1.33 11.75
C GLY A 98 -1.89 -0.14 12.61
N ARG A 99 -2.38 0.95 12.01
CA ARG A 99 -2.87 2.13 12.73
C ARG A 99 -4.33 1.92 13.12
N TRP A 100 -4.57 1.14 14.17
CA TRP A 100 -5.93 0.73 14.59
C TRP A 100 -6.62 1.69 15.57
N GLY A 101 -6.05 2.88 15.78
CA GLY A 101 -6.57 3.88 16.72
C GLY A 101 -6.14 3.64 18.18
N THR A 102 -6.79 4.36 19.10
CA THR A 102 -6.41 4.45 20.53
C THR A 102 -7.31 3.65 21.47
N SER A 103 -8.25 2.86 20.95
CA SER A 103 -9.13 2.05 21.80
C SER A 103 -8.34 1.01 22.60
N ARG A 104 -8.76 0.72 23.84
CA ARG A 104 -8.03 -0.21 24.73
C ARG A 104 -7.82 -1.59 24.09
N ILE A 105 -8.81 -2.09 23.37
CA ILE A 105 -8.75 -3.38 22.66
C ILE A 105 -7.74 -3.31 21.51
N ALA A 106 -7.78 -2.25 20.70
CA ALA A 106 -6.81 -2.05 19.62
C ALA A 106 -5.38 -1.92 20.16
N LEU A 107 -5.18 -1.22 21.28
CA LEU A 107 -3.87 -1.09 21.93
C LEU A 107 -3.36 -2.43 22.47
N ALA A 108 -4.20 -3.22 23.15
CA ALA A 108 -3.83 -4.55 23.64
C ALA A 108 -3.43 -5.48 22.49
N TYR A 109 -4.24 -5.49 21.41
CA TYR A 109 -3.94 -6.28 20.22
C TYR A 109 -2.67 -5.79 19.50
N THR A 110 -2.46 -4.48 19.41
CA THR A 110 -1.24 -3.87 18.85
C THR A 110 0.00 -4.30 19.62
N ARG A 111 -0.02 -4.21 20.97
CA ARG A 111 1.10 -4.63 21.82
C ARG A 111 1.44 -6.11 21.64
N HIS A 112 0.42 -6.97 21.64
CA HIS A 112 0.60 -8.40 21.41
C HIS A 112 1.25 -8.70 20.04
N ARG A 113 0.75 -8.04 19.00
CA ARG A 113 1.28 -8.17 17.64
C ARG A 113 2.70 -7.63 17.51
N MET A 114 3.00 -6.50 18.15
CA MET A 114 4.35 -5.93 18.21
C MET A 114 5.31 -6.88 18.93
N ALA A 115 4.93 -7.46 20.08
CA ALA A 115 5.75 -8.44 20.80
C ALA A 115 6.10 -9.65 19.92
N ARG A 116 5.13 -10.17 19.16
CA ARG A 116 5.38 -11.23 18.16
C ARG A 116 6.34 -10.79 17.06
N HIS A 117 6.22 -9.57 16.57
CA HIS A 117 7.14 -9.03 15.56
C HIS A 117 8.55 -8.78 16.12
N HIS A 118 8.68 -8.34 17.37
CA HIS A 118 9.96 -8.24 18.07
C HIS A 118 10.65 -9.60 18.16
N ALA A 119 9.94 -10.63 18.67
CA ALA A 119 10.46 -11.99 18.77
C ALA A 119 10.89 -12.55 17.40
N ARG A 120 10.07 -12.32 16.37
CA ARG A 120 10.38 -12.75 15.00
C ARG A 120 11.59 -12.01 14.42
N ARG A 121 11.72 -10.71 14.67
CA ARG A 121 12.88 -9.92 14.25
C ARG A 121 14.16 -10.43 14.91
N SER A 122 14.13 -10.69 16.22
CA SER A 122 15.28 -11.23 16.94
C SER A 122 15.65 -12.63 16.46
N ASP A 123 14.67 -13.48 16.17
CA ASP A 123 14.89 -14.82 15.61
C ASP A 123 15.57 -14.73 14.23
N LEU A 124 15.07 -13.87 13.35
CA LEU A 124 15.67 -13.63 12.02
C LEU A 124 17.09 -13.03 12.12
N ALA A 125 17.34 -12.16 13.10
CA ALA A 125 18.66 -11.57 13.32
C ALA A 125 19.68 -12.62 13.84
N ARG A 126 19.26 -13.46 14.80
CA ARG A 126 20.09 -14.52 15.40
C ARG A 126 20.40 -15.62 14.39
N ARG A 127 19.44 -15.98 13.54
CA ARG A 127 19.57 -17.04 12.53
C ARG A 127 20.27 -16.61 11.25
N ARG A 128 21.12 -15.57 11.28
CA ARG A 128 22.13 -15.37 10.23
C ARG A 128 23.06 -16.59 10.31
N GLN A 129 22.79 -17.57 9.46
CA GLN A 129 23.58 -18.79 9.38
C GLN A 129 24.97 -18.38 8.91
N ALA A 130 25.91 -18.32 9.86
CA ALA A 130 27.29 -18.56 9.51
C ALA A 130 27.38 -20.01 8.98
N PRO A 131 28.19 -20.26 7.94
CA PRO A 131 28.54 -21.62 7.58
C PRO A 131 29.04 -22.35 8.83
N PRO A 132 28.73 -23.65 9.01
CA PRO A 132 29.36 -24.47 10.03
C PRO A 132 30.87 -24.25 10.04
N ALA A 133 31.46 -24.09 11.23
CA ALA A 133 32.90 -24.00 11.36
C ALA A 133 33.56 -25.29 10.81
N GLY A 134 34.67 -25.14 10.08
CA GLY A 134 35.41 -26.28 9.53
C GLY A 134 35.00 -26.71 8.11
N LEU A 135 34.08 -26.02 7.44
CA LEU A 135 33.88 -26.23 6.00
C LEU A 135 35.08 -25.67 5.21
N ASN A 136 35.72 -26.53 4.42
CA ASN A 136 36.74 -26.18 3.43
C ASN A 136 36.09 -25.88 2.06
N GLY A 137 36.86 -25.29 1.11
CA GLY A 137 36.40 -24.72 -0.16
C GLY A 137 35.18 -25.41 -0.79
N ASP A 138 35.35 -26.63 -1.29
CA ASP A 138 34.28 -27.36 -2.01
C ASP A 138 33.03 -27.59 -1.14
N ASN A 139 33.21 -27.89 0.14
CA ASN A 139 32.10 -28.10 1.08
C ASN A 139 31.40 -26.79 1.44
N LEU A 140 32.13 -25.68 1.50
CA LEU A 140 31.57 -24.35 1.72
C LEU A 140 30.76 -23.90 0.50
N ASP A 141 31.23 -24.18 -0.72
CA ASP A 141 30.51 -23.87 -1.96
C ASP A 141 29.27 -24.75 -2.14
N ALA A 142 29.36 -26.04 -1.82
CA ALA A 142 28.20 -26.93 -1.76
C ALA A 142 27.18 -26.44 -0.70
N TRP A 143 27.65 -26.00 0.47
CA TRP A 143 26.77 -25.43 1.49
C TRP A 143 26.14 -24.11 1.04
N ASN A 144 26.90 -23.22 0.41
CA ASN A 144 26.43 -21.93 -0.11
C ASN A 144 25.42 -22.10 -1.24
N SER A 145 25.61 -23.05 -2.15
CA SER A 145 24.66 -23.35 -3.22
C SER A 145 23.36 -23.95 -2.68
N GLN A 146 23.45 -24.91 -1.74
CA GLN A 146 22.27 -25.53 -1.13
C GLN A 146 21.49 -24.57 -0.20
N ASN A 147 22.20 -23.71 0.54
CA ASN A 147 21.58 -22.79 1.51
C ASN A 147 21.38 -21.37 0.97
N GLY A 148 21.90 -21.05 -0.23
CA GLY A 148 21.85 -19.72 -0.81
C GLY A 148 20.43 -19.18 -0.95
N TRP A 149 19.47 -20.02 -1.38
CA TRP A 149 18.07 -19.63 -1.46
C TRP A 149 17.43 -19.42 -0.08
N ARG A 150 17.83 -20.20 0.95
CA ARG A 150 17.35 -20.03 2.34
C ARG A 150 17.89 -18.74 2.94
N ALA A 151 19.18 -18.46 2.73
CA ALA A 151 19.82 -17.23 3.15
C ALA A 151 19.19 -16.02 2.46
N THR A 152 18.95 -16.09 1.15
CA THR A 152 18.28 -15.03 0.37
C THR A 152 16.85 -14.80 0.85
N ARG A 153 16.05 -15.86 1.06
CA ARG A 153 14.69 -15.76 1.59
C ARG A 153 14.66 -15.16 3.00
N ARG A 154 15.64 -15.48 3.86
CA ARG A 154 15.78 -14.90 5.20
C ARG A 154 16.21 -13.44 5.14
N ARG A 155 17.18 -13.08 4.31
CA ARG A 155 17.59 -11.68 4.07
C ARG A 155 16.41 -10.85 3.59
N ALA A 156 15.65 -11.35 2.62
CA ALA A 156 14.42 -10.72 2.16
C ALA A 156 13.38 -10.59 3.30
N ALA A 157 13.20 -11.62 4.12
CA ALA A 157 12.30 -11.54 5.27
C ALA A 157 12.76 -10.54 6.34
N TYR A 158 14.07 -10.44 6.58
CA TYR A 158 14.66 -9.51 7.54
C TYR A 158 14.62 -8.07 7.04
N SER A 159 14.78 -7.84 5.73
CA SER A 159 14.69 -6.51 5.11
C SER A 159 13.34 -5.81 5.28
N ARG A 160 12.29 -6.57 5.64
CA ARG A 160 10.95 -6.02 5.98
C ARG A 160 10.87 -5.44 7.39
N TYR A 161 11.92 -5.52 8.18
CA TYR A 161 11.94 -5.04 9.56
C TYR A 161 13.00 -3.95 9.70
N PRO A 162 12.70 -2.87 10.43
CA PRO A 162 13.71 -1.94 10.93
C PRO A 162 14.78 -2.70 11.71
N ARG A 163 16.05 -2.32 11.55
CA ARG A 163 17.17 -2.91 12.28
C ARG A 163 17.00 -2.65 13.78
N ILE A 164 17.67 -3.45 14.60
CA ILE A 164 17.53 -3.37 16.07
C ILE A 164 18.02 -2.03 16.61
N ARG A 165 19.01 -1.41 15.95
CA ARG A 165 19.59 -0.11 16.32
C ARG A 165 18.77 1.08 15.82
N ASP A 166 17.80 0.86 14.94
CA ASP A 166 17.01 1.97 14.42
C ASP A 166 16.06 2.47 15.53
N PRO A 167 15.91 3.78 15.71
CA PRO A 167 15.03 4.36 16.74
C PRO A 167 13.54 4.13 16.43
N GLU A 168 13.21 3.74 15.20
CA GLU A 168 11.83 3.59 14.76
C GLU A 168 11.14 2.38 15.39
N HIS A 169 9.91 2.61 15.86
CA HIS A 169 9.10 1.55 16.47
C HIS A 169 8.59 0.55 15.43
N LEU A 170 8.56 -0.73 15.81
CA LEU A 170 7.89 -1.76 15.03
C LEU A 170 6.38 -1.50 14.98
N LEU A 171 5.77 -1.81 13.84
CA LEU A 171 4.32 -1.79 13.67
C LEU A 171 3.72 -3.20 13.85
N PRO A 172 2.41 -3.32 14.16
CA PRO A 172 1.79 -4.62 14.47
C PRO A 172 1.54 -5.50 13.23
N THR A 173 1.83 -4.98 12.03
CA THR A 173 1.62 -5.67 10.76
C THR A 173 2.93 -5.80 9.98
N THR A 174 3.01 -6.80 9.12
CA THR A 174 4.17 -6.96 8.22
C THR A 174 4.28 -5.85 7.19
N MET A 175 3.15 -5.33 6.71
CA MET A 175 3.12 -4.24 5.72
C MET A 175 3.62 -2.94 6.35
N GLY A 176 3.14 -2.61 7.55
CA GLY A 176 3.62 -1.46 8.29
C GLY A 176 5.12 -1.54 8.55
N ASN A 177 5.61 -2.68 9.03
CA ASN A 177 7.06 -2.88 9.24
C ASN A 177 7.87 -2.71 7.95
N ALA A 178 7.36 -3.18 6.80
CA ALA A 178 8.04 -3.03 5.51
C ALA A 178 8.09 -1.57 5.03
N PHE A 179 7.08 -0.75 5.33
CA PHE A 179 7.13 0.68 5.04
C PHE A 179 8.10 1.41 5.97
N VAL A 180 8.04 1.13 7.26
CA VAL A 180 8.97 1.69 8.26
C VAL A 180 10.41 1.29 7.93
N SER A 181 10.65 0.05 7.50
CA SER A 181 12.01 -0.40 7.15
C SER A 181 12.60 0.36 5.97
N VAL A 182 11.78 0.77 4.97
CA VAL A 182 12.27 1.60 3.86
C VAL A 182 12.68 2.98 4.35
N SER A 183 11.87 3.61 5.20
CA SER A 183 12.20 4.91 5.81
C SER A 183 13.45 4.81 6.70
N ALA A 184 13.53 3.79 7.56
CA ALA A 184 14.68 3.53 8.40
C ALA A 184 15.96 3.26 7.59
N GLU A 185 15.87 2.52 6.48
CA GLU A 185 17.02 2.27 5.59
C GLU A 185 17.52 3.57 4.96
N ALA A 186 16.62 4.43 4.47
CA ALA A 186 16.97 5.72 3.90
C ALA A 186 17.64 6.63 4.95
N ARG A 187 17.07 6.71 6.16
CA ARG A 187 17.64 7.53 7.24
C ARG A 187 19.00 7.00 7.68
N ARG A 188 19.16 5.69 7.86
CA ARG A 188 20.43 5.12 8.33
C ARG A 188 21.53 5.14 7.27
N THR A 189 21.18 4.95 6.00
CA THR A 189 22.20 4.85 4.93
C THR A 189 22.59 6.23 4.41
N TYR A 190 21.64 7.17 4.39
CA TYR A 190 21.83 8.46 3.74
C TYR A 190 21.53 9.66 4.64
N GLY A 191 21.18 9.46 5.91
CA GLY A 191 20.73 10.55 6.79
C GLY A 191 19.38 11.16 6.41
N LEU A 192 18.73 10.67 5.35
CA LEU A 192 17.53 11.28 4.77
C LEU A 192 16.25 10.75 5.44
N ASP A 193 15.48 11.65 6.04
CA ASP A 193 14.12 11.35 6.47
C ASP A 193 13.20 11.29 5.25
N LEU A 194 12.90 10.06 4.82
CA LEU A 194 12.05 9.82 3.66
C LEU A 194 10.67 10.46 3.80
N ALA A 195 10.10 10.58 5.01
CA ALA A 195 8.77 11.17 5.17
C ALA A 195 8.75 12.67 4.84
N VAL A 196 9.86 13.36 5.10
CA VAL A 196 10.04 14.80 4.83
C VAL A 196 10.50 15.02 3.39
N CYS A 197 11.42 14.18 2.91
CA CYS A 197 12.04 14.33 1.61
C CYS A 197 11.18 13.81 0.44
N TRP A 198 10.10 13.07 0.71
CA TRP A 198 9.35 12.34 -0.32
C TRP A 198 8.80 13.24 -1.43
N ASP A 199 8.10 14.33 -1.07
CA ASP A 199 7.46 15.20 -2.07
C ASP A 199 8.50 15.93 -2.95
N PRO A 200 9.55 16.57 -2.38
CA PRO A 200 10.66 17.11 -3.19
C PRO A 200 11.36 16.04 -4.04
N PHE A 201 11.54 14.83 -3.49
CA PHE A 201 12.16 13.72 -4.22
C PHE A 201 11.36 13.34 -5.46
N VAL A 202 10.04 13.14 -5.33
CA VAL A 202 9.17 12.80 -6.47
C VAL A 202 9.14 13.91 -7.52
N LYS A 203 9.21 15.18 -7.11
CA LYS A 203 9.29 16.33 -8.02
C LYS A 203 10.63 16.42 -8.75
N ALA A 204 11.72 15.97 -8.13
CA ALA A 204 13.06 15.93 -8.72
C ALA A 204 13.30 14.73 -9.66
N LEU A 205 12.39 13.75 -9.69
CA LEU A 205 12.50 12.61 -10.59
C LEU A 205 12.18 12.99 -12.04
N GLU A 206 12.88 12.34 -12.96
CA GLU A 206 12.54 12.36 -14.39
C GLU A 206 11.14 11.77 -14.63
N THR A 207 10.44 12.29 -15.64
CA THR A 207 9.11 11.84 -16.03
C THR A 207 9.00 10.31 -16.21
N PRO A 208 9.89 9.60 -16.94
CA PRO A 208 9.79 8.15 -17.08
C PRO A 208 9.89 7.42 -15.73
N VAL A 209 10.83 7.82 -14.87
CA VAL A 209 11.04 7.20 -13.56
C VAL A 209 9.84 7.46 -12.62
N ARG A 210 9.30 8.67 -12.67
CA ARG A 210 8.10 9.04 -11.91
C ARG A 210 6.88 8.26 -12.37
N ASP A 211 6.73 8.02 -13.67
CA ASP A 211 5.64 7.22 -14.23
C ASP A 211 5.75 5.74 -13.80
N GLU A 212 6.96 5.18 -13.77
CA GLU A 212 7.20 3.82 -13.24
C GLU A 212 6.83 3.70 -11.75
N LEU A 213 7.27 4.67 -10.93
CA LEU A 213 6.93 4.73 -9.51
C LEU A 213 5.41 4.84 -9.30
N THR A 214 4.76 5.69 -10.09
CA THR A 214 3.30 5.88 -10.05
C THR A 214 2.56 4.62 -10.46
N ALA A 215 3.04 3.90 -11.49
CA ALA A 215 2.49 2.61 -11.90
C ALA A 215 2.65 1.56 -10.79
N ALA A 216 3.80 1.52 -10.11
CA ALA A 216 4.03 0.63 -8.98
C ALA A 216 3.10 0.91 -7.80
N ALA A 217 2.91 2.19 -7.45
CA ALA A 217 1.96 2.60 -6.42
C ALA A 217 0.51 2.25 -6.80
N THR A 218 0.11 2.52 -8.04
CA THR A 218 -1.24 2.21 -8.56
C THR A 218 -1.54 0.72 -8.47
N ARG A 219 -0.56 -0.15 -8.72
CA ARG A 219 -0.72 -1.61 -8.53
C ARG A 219 -0.99 -2.00 -7.07
N VAL A 220 -0.39 -1.31 -6.10
CA VAL A 220 -0.67 -1.54 -4.67
C VAL A 220 -2.08 -1.06 -4.32
N PHE A 221 -2.45 0.15 -4.75
CA PHE A 221 -3.79 0.70 -4.52
C PHE A 221 -4.88 -0.19 -5.11
N ALA A 222 -4.73 -0.65 -6.35
CA ALA A 222 -5.68 -1.58 -6.97
C ALA A 222 -5.88 -2.87 -6.15
N ARG A 223 -4.81 -3.40 -5.53
CA ARG A 223 -4.89 -4.58 -4.64
C ARG A 223 -5.58 -4.27 -3.32
N VAL A 224 -5.38 -3.08 -2.75
CA VAL A 224 -6.12 -2.62 -1.56
C VAL A 224 -7.61 -2.54 -1.88
N GLN A 225 -7.97 -1.95 -3.02
CA GLN A 225 -9.36 -1.86 -3.45
C GLN A 225 -9.99 -3.23 -3.70
N GLY A 226 -9.27 -4.14 -4.36
CA GLY A 226 -9.73 -5.51 -4.56
C GLY A 226 -9.97 -6.23 -3.23
N LEU A 227 -9.11 -6.01 -2.23
CA LEU A 227 -9.29 -6.53 -0.88
C LEU A 227 -10.55 -5.94 -0.20
N VAL A 228 -10.77 -4.63 -0.31
CA VAL A 228 -11.97 -3.96 0.23
C VAL A 228 -13.24 -4.48 -0.45
N CYS A 229 -13.24 -4.62 -1.78
CA CYS A 229 -14.37 -5.18 -2.53
C CYS A 229 -14.65 -6.64 -2.15
N ALA A 230 -13.60 -7.46 -2.01
CA ALA A 230 -13.73 -8.85 -1.58
C ALA A 230 -14.31 -8.96 -0.16
N ALA A 231 -13.93 -8.06 0.75
CA ALA A 231 -14.52 -8.00 2.09
C ALA A 231 -15.98 -7.52 2.04
N ALA A 232 -16.27 -6.47 1.26
CA ALA A 232 -17.62 -5.95 1.10
C ALA A 232 -18.57 -6.95 0.44
N ALA A 233 -18.08 -7.85 -0.41
CA ALA A 233 -18.89 -8.91 -1.03
C ALA A 233 -19.55 -9.85 0.00
N ALA A 234 -19.02 -9.94 1.21
CA ALA A 234 -19.66 -10.68 2.30
C ALA A 234 -21.02 -10.08 2.72
N LEU A 235 -21.28 -8.78 2.45
CA LEU A 235 -22.56 -8.14 2.75
C LEU A 235 -23.72 -8.74 1.92
N TRP A 236 -23.44 -9.28 0.73
CA TRP A 236 -24.45 -9.97 -0.07
C TRP A 236 -24.97 -11.26 0.59
N ALA A 237 -24.24 -11.82 1.57
CA ALA A 237 -24.67 -12.99 2.33
C ALA A 237 -26.00 -12.77 3.08
N ILE A 238 -26.32 -11.52 3.43
CA ILE A 238 -27.57 -11.14 4.11
C ILE A 238 -28.77 -11.48 3.23
N VAL A 239 -28.63 -11.29 1.92
CA VAL A 239 -29.71 -11.48 0.97
C VAL A 239 -29.85 -12.95 0.57
N VAL A 240 -28.79 -13.75 0.66
CA VAL A 240 -28.81 -15.18 0.31
C VAL A 240 -29.74 -15.98 1.25
N PRO A 241 -30.76 -16.68 0.71
CA PRO A 241 -31.67 -17.51 1.50
C PRO A 241 -31.02 -18.85 1.87
N GLY A 242 -31.38 -19.37 3.04
CA GLY A 242 -30.87 -20.63 3.56
C GLY A 242 -29.51 -20.51 4.25
N VAL A 243 -29.30 -21.34 5.27
CA VAL A 243 -28.07 -21.31 6.09
C VAL A 243 -26.88 -21.84 5.29
N LEU A 244 -27.03 -22.96 4.58
CA LEU A 244 -25.94 -23.61 3.87
C LEU A 244 -25.38 -22.75 2.71
N PRO A 245 -26.19 -22.19 1.78
CA PRO A 245 -25.67 -21.32 0.72
C PRO A 245 -25.01 -20.05 1.28
N ARG A 246 -25.55 -19.50 2.37
CA ARG A 246 -24.96 -18.35 3.07
C ARG A 246 -23.57 -18.68 3.64
N LEU A 247 -23.42 -19.83 4.29
CA LEU A 247 -22.13 -20.28 4.82
C LEU A 247 -21.10 -20.50 3.70
N LEU A 248 -21.51 -21.13 2.59
CA LEU A 248 -20.64 -21.32 1.41
C LEU A 248 -20.21 -19.99 0.79
N TRP A 249 -21.13 -19.00 0.71
CA TRP A 249 -20.80 -17.66 0.25
C TRP A 249 -19.78 -16.96 1.14
N VAL A 250 -20.01 -16.96 2.46
CA VAL A 250 -19.09 -16.36 3.44
C VAL A 250 -17.73 -17.05 3.39
N ALA A 251 -17.69 -18.38 3.29
CA ALA A 251 -16.44 -19.14 3.13
C ALA A 251 -15.69 -18.74 1.85
N THR A 252 -16.41 -18.58 0.73
CA THR A 252 -15.83 -18.11 -0.54
C THR A 252 -15.26 -16.71 -0.42
N CYS A 253 -16.01 -15.77 0.18
CA CYS A 253 -15.53 -14.41 0.45
C CYS A 253 -14.29 -14.41 1.36
N ALA A 254 -14.26 -15.25 2.40
CA ALA A 254 -13.11 -15.38 3.29
C ALA A 254 -11.85 -15.86 2.53
N LEU A 255 -11.98 -16.83 1.63
CA LEU A 255 -10.90 -17.29 0.76
C LEU A 255 -10.42 -16.17 -0.20
N LEU A 256 -11.34 -15.42 -0.80
CA LEU A 256 -11.01 -14.28 -1.66
C LEU A 256 -10.27 -13.18 -0.88
N VAL A 257 -10.74 -12.82 0.31
CA VAL A 257 -10.08 -11.86 1.21
C VAL A 257 -8.68 -12.34 1.59
N TRP A 258 -8.53 -13.62 1.93
CA TRP A 258 -7.23 -14.22 2.24
C TRP A 258 -6.25 -14.14 1.05
N GLY A 259 -6.71 -14.52 -0.14
CA GLY A 259 -5.94 -14.45 -1.38
C GLY A 259 -5.56 -13.02 -1.76
N ALA A 260 -6.51 -12.09 -1.72
CA ALA A 260 -6.30 -10.67 -1.98
C ALA A 260 -5.30 -10.06 -1.00
N HIS A 261 -5.42 -10.38 0.29
CA HIS A 261 -4.49 -9.91 1.31
C HIS A 261 -3.08 -10.48 1.11
N ARG A 262 -2.94 -11.74 0.70
CA ARG A 262 -1.63 -12.33 0.34
C ARG A 262 -1.02 -11.64 -0.88
N SER A 263 -1.83 -11.39 -1.92
CA SER A 263 -1.41 -10.66 -3.12
C SER A 263 -0.98 -9.22 -2.81
N LEU A 264 -1.73 -8.54 -1.94
CA LEU A 264 -1.39 -7.21 -1.47
C LEU A 264 -0.05 -7.20 -0.73
N ARG A 265 0.21 -8.16 0.18
CA ARG A 265 1.51 -8.26 0.88
C ARG A 265 2.68 -8.38 -0.10
N ALA A 266 2.56 -9.24 -1.10
CA ALA A 266 3.58 -9.39 -2.13
C ALA A 266 3.77 -8.10 -2.95
N GLY A 267 2.69 -7.35 -3.18
CA GLY A 267 2.71 -6.06 -3.88
C GLY A 267 3.42 -4.98 -3.09
N VAL A 268 3.11 -4.86 -1.80
CA VAL A 268 3.78 -3.92 -0.89
C VAL A 268 5.27 -4.24 -0.80
N ASP A 269 5.65 -5.52 -0.66
CA ASP A 269 7.07 -5.92 -0.64
C ASP A 269 7.81 -5.55 -1.94
N ALA A 270 7.16 -5.69 -3.11
CA ALA A 270 7.75 -5.31 -4.39
C ALA A 270 7.86 -3.77 -4.52
N TYR A 271 6.83 -3.05 -4.10
CA TYR A 271 6.82 -1.59 -4.10
C TYR A 271 7.90 -1.00 -3.18
N CYS A 272 8.01 -1.49 -1.95
CA CYS A 272 9.04 -1.06 -1.01
C CYS A 272 10.45 -1.26 -1.57
N ARG A 273 10.74 -2.42 -2.18
CA ARG A 273 12.04 -2.67 -2.83
C ARG A 273 12.30 -1.71 -4.00
N HIS A 274 11.28 -1.44 -4.81
CA HIS A 274 11.38 -0.50 -5.91
C HIS A 274 11.66 0.92 -5.42
N VAL A 275 10.95 1.39 -4.38
CA VAL A 275 11.21 2.69 -3.74
C VAL A 275 12.63 2.77 -3.18
N THR A 276 13.10 1.74 -2.46
CA THR A 276 14.48 1.72 -1.96
C THR A 276 15.50 1.80 -3.10
N GLY A 277 15.30 1.06 -4.19
CA GLY A 277 16.19 1.09 -5.36
C GLY A 277 16.19 2.45 -6.06
N LEU A 278 15.01 3.03 -6.29
CA LEU A 278 14.88 4.35 -6.89
C LEU A 278 15.52 5.44 -6.04
N PHE A 279 15.28 5.40 -4.73
CA PHE A 279 15.87 6.35 -3.80
C PHE A 279 17.39 6.23 -3.79
N ALA A 280 17.91 5.00 -3.72
CA ALA A 280 19.34 4.75 -3.81
C ALA A 280 19.93 5.33 -5.11
N VAL A 281 19.31 5.16 -6.27
CA VAL A 281 19.87 5.66 -7.54
C VAL A 281 19.73 7.19 -7.68
N HIS A 282 18.59 7.76 -7.30
CA HIS A 282 18.25 9.15 -7.65
C HIS A 282 18.42 10.17 -6.51
N ARG A 283 18.85 9.77 -5.31
CA ARG A 283 19.04 10.69 -4.16
C ARG A 283 19.92 11.89 -4.45
N ILE A 284 20.98 11.76 -5.26
CA ILE A 284 21.86 12.89 -5.61
C ILE A 284 21.12 14.01 -6.36
N ARG A 285 20.08 13.65 -7.13
CA ARG A 285 19.25 14.63 -7.83
C ARG A 285 18.40 15.46 -6.88
N LEU A 286 17.96 14.86 -5.77
CA LEU A 286 17.25 15.59 -4.71
C LEU A 286 18.13 16.70 -4.14
N TYR A 287 19.41 16.42 -3.83
CA TYR A 287 20.34 17.44 -3.34
C TYR A 287 20.46 18.60 -4.36
N ARG A 288 20.73 18.28 -5.63
CA ARG A 288 20.87 19.29 -6.69
C ARG A 288 19.61 20.11 -6.90
N ALA A 289 18.43 19.46 -6.91
CA ALA A 289 17.15 20.14 -7.08
C ALA A 289 16.83 21.12 -5.95
N LEU A 290 17.37 20.89 -4.75
CA LEU A 290 17.23 21.75 -3.59
C LEU A 290 18.39 22.77 -3.44
N GLY A 291 19.33 22.81 -4.38
CA GLY A 291 20.50 23.68 -4.32
C GLY A 291 21.54 23.26 -3.28
N PHE A 292 21.49 22.02 -2.78
CA PHE A 292 22.50 21.49 -1.87
C PHE A 292 23.67 20.89 -2.65
N THR A 293 24.89 21.13 -2.16
CA THR A 293 26.08 20.46 -2.67
C THR A 293 25.95 18.96 -2.38
N PRO A 294 26.07 18.09 -3.41
CA PRO A 294 26.00 16.65 -3.18
C PRO A 294 27.20 16.19 -2.34
N PRO A 295 27.03 15.16 -1.49
CA PRO A 295 28.13 14.64 -0.68
C PRO A 295 29.24 14.10 -1.57
N ALA A 296 30.50 14.44 -1.26
CA ALA A 296 31.66 13.99 -2.01
C ALA A 296 32.02 12.53 -1.72
N THR A 297 31.71 12.06 -0.51
CA THR A 297 32.00 10.71 -0.04
C THR A 297 30.76 10.04 0.55
N ALA A 298 30.79 8.70 0.63
CA ALA A 298 29.71 7.94 1.27
C ALA A 298 29.62 8.20 2.78
N GLN A 299 30.75 8.56 3.43
CA GLN A 299 30.78 8.92 4.85
C GLN A 299 30.07 10.26 5.10
N ASP A 300 30.25 11.24 4.21
CA ASP A 300 29.62 12.57 4.32
C ASP A 300 28.12 12.54 4.02
N GLU A 301 27.64 11.48 3.38
CA GLU A 301 26.26 11.40 2.92
C GLU A 301 25.27 11.38 4.09
N GLU A 302 25.57 10.65 5.17
CA GLU A 302 24.72 10.60 6.36
C GLU A 302 24.59 11.97 7.05
N SER A 303 25.70 12.70 7.20
CA SER A 303 25.68 14.02 7.83
C SER A 303 24.96 15.04 6.94
N CYS A 304 25.26 15.06 5.63
CA CYS A 304 24.60 15.94 4.67
C CYS A 304 23.10 15.70 4.57
N GLY A 305 22.67 14.44 4.53
CA GLY A 305 21.24 14.10 4.49
C GLY A 305 20.50 14.44 5.78
N THR A 306 21.16 14.32 6.94
CA THR A 306 20.58 14.72 8.22
C THR A 306 20.32 16.23 8.24
N THR A 307 21.30 17.04 7.79
CA THR A 307 21.15 18.48 7.65
C THR A 307 20.07 18.85 6.64
N LEU A 308 20.03 18.19 5.48
CA LEU A 308 18.99 18.41 4.47
C LEU A 308 17.59 18.13 5.03
N SER A 309 17.44 17.01 5.74
CA SER A 309 16.17 16.63 6.36
C SER A 309 15.74 17.65 7.39
N ALA A 310 16.66 18.11 8.25
CA ALA A 310 16.40 19.14 9.27
C ALA A 310 15.99 20.49 8.65
N VAL A 311 16.59 20.88 7.53
CA VAL A 311 16.22 22.10 6.78
C VAL A 311 14.78 21.96 6.28
N LEU A 312 14.45 20.85 5.60
CA LEU A 312 13.12 20.64 5.03
C LEU A 312 12.03 20.51 6.11
N SER A 313 12.33 19.93 7.27
CA SER A 313 11.42 19.88 8.41
C SER A 313 11.38 21.16 9.24
N ARG A 314 12.17 22.18 8.88
CA ARG A 314 12.32 23.45 9.62
C ARG A 314 12.72 23.23 11.09
N SER A 315 13.52 22.19 11.34
CA SER A 315 13.96 21.78 12.68
C SER A 315 15.46 21.96 12.87
N LEU A 316 16.06 22.94 12.20
CA LEU A 316 17.47 23.28 12.41
C LEU A 316 17.66 23.87 13.82
N PRO A 317 18.63 23.37 14.60
CA PRO A 317 18.99 23.97 15.88
C PRO A 317 19.44 25.42 15.72
N THR A 318 19.06 26.28 16.66
CA THR A 318 19.58 27.65 16.74
C THR A 318 21.10 27.62 16.88
N GLY A 319 21.82 28.38 16.05
CA GLY A 319 23.29 28.38 16.02
C GLY A 319 23.93 27.35 15.09
N SER A 320 23.15 26.60 14.32
CA SER A 320 23.69 25.75 13.25
C SER A 320 24.47 26.60 12.23
N PRO A 321 25.59 26.10 11.68
CA PRO A 321 26.34 26.82 10.67
C PRO A 321 25.46 27.12 9.45
N PRO A 322 25.72 28.22 8.72
CA PRO A 322 24.97 28.55 7.53
C PRO A 322 25.08 27.40 6.51
N VAL A 323 23.94 26.95 6.01
CA VAL A 323 23.88 25.88 5.01
C VAL A 323 24.19 26.50 3.64
N PRO A 324 25.28 26.09 2.96
CA PRO A 324 25.63 26.65 1.67
C PRO A 324 24.65 26.16 0.60
N TYR A 325 24.03 27.09 -0.11
CA TYR A 325 23.22 26.81 -1.30
C TYR A 325 24.02 27.15 -2.54
N VAL A 326 24.14 26.18 -3.45
CA VAL A 326 24.72 26.38 -4.78
C VAL A 326 23.57 26.28 -5.78
N TRP A 327 23.10 27.44 -6.22
CA TRP A 327 22.16 27.50 -7.33
C TRP A 327 22.96 27.36 -8.62
N ALA A 328 22.55 26.45 -9.50
CA ALA A 328 23.11 26.40 -10.84
C ALA A 328 22.84 27.77 -11.48
N SER A 329 23.90 28.51 -11.79
CA SER A 329 23.78 29.72 -12.62
C SER A 329 23.11 29.31 -13.92
N SER A 330 22.07 30.02 -14.33
CA SER A 330 21.20 29.70 -15.47
C SER A 330 21.89 29.61 -16.83
N GLY A 331 23.22 29.67 -16.90
CA GLY A 331 24.02 29.67 -18.13
C GLY A 331 24.37 28.31 -18.73
N ASP A 332 24.36 27.20 -17.96
CA ASP A 332 24.97 25.94 -18.42
C ASP A 332 23.98 24.85 -18.91
N SER A 333 22.74 25.22 -19.25
CA SER A 333 21.70 24.24 -19.61
C SER A 333 21.34 24.21 -21.10
N ALA A 334 22.35 24.33 -21.97
CA ALA A 334 22.19 24.24 -23.43
C ALA A 334 23.28 23.40 -24.10
N THR A 335 23.44 22.13 -23.72
CA THR A 335 24.05 21.07 -24.55
C THR A 335 23.54 19.70 -24.16
#